data_AF-A0A2P2DHZ8-F1
#
_entry.id   AF-A0A2P2DHZ8-F1
#
_cell.length_a   1.000
_cell.length_b   1.000
_cell.length_c   1.000
_cell.angle_alpha   90.00
_cell.angle_beta   90.00
_cell.angle_gamma   90.00
#
_symmetry.space_group_name_H-M   'P 1'
#
loop_
_entity.id
_entity.type
_entity.pdbx_description
1 polymer ?
#
loop_
_entity_poly.entity_id
_entity_poly.type
_entity_poly.pdbx_seq_one_letter_code
_entity_poly.pdbx_strand_id
1 'polypeptide(L)'
;MSPIDHSSKDKSFSEFKGKFLKTLKSKDRKSLESFLDKDIHFTFGPETGKKDFLKSFQLTEKPNDSDFWNLMNDTIQLGLRQNAEGQMVAPYFFETFPSDYDPFSHYLIIGKNVNVREDASKESKVIAQLSYQIVKSEADDLDGRRLEKESNCNWKKICTPQGKAGFVCDRFIRSPLDYRAFFEKKNGQWYLTTFIVGD
;
A
#
# COMPACT_ATOMS: atom_id res chain seq x y z
N MET A 1 -5.51 -13.53 -6.11
CA MET A 1 -6.40 -12.44 -5.68
C MET A 1 -6.31 -11.29 -6.67
N SER A 2 -7.07 -11.32 -7.77
CA SER A 2 -7.01 -10.23 -8.76
C SER A 2 -7.35 -8.88 -8.12
N PRO A 3 -6.72 -7.76 -8.54
CA PRO A 3 -7.03 -6.44 -8.01
C PRO A 3 -8.50 -6.07 -8.17
N ILE A 4 -9.03 -5.44 -7.12
CA ILE A 4 -10.40 -4.92 -7.08
C ILE A 4 -10.30 -3.40 -7.02
N ASP A 5 -11.10 -2.71 -7.83
CA ASP A 5 -11.27 -1.27 -7.70
C ASP A 5 -12.76 -0.91 -7.78
N HIS A 6 -13.36 -0.68 -6.62
CA HIS A 6 -14.75 -0.30 -6.46
C HIS A 6 -15.00 1.20 -6.66
N SER A 7 -13.99 2.00 -7.01
CA SER A 7 -14.17 3.45 -7.10
C SER A 7 -15.28 3.88 -8.07
N SER A 8 -15.55 3.09 -9.11
CA SER A 8 -16.63 3.33 -10.08
C SER A 8 -18.03 2.98 -9.58
N LYS A 9 -18.16 2.32 -8.42
CA LYS A 9 -19.47 1.98 -7.82
C LYS A 9 -20.20 3.20 -7.25
N ASP A 10 -19.46 4.23 -6.83
CA ASP A 10 -20.03 5.51 -6.43
C ASP A 10 -19.41 6.61 -7.29
N LYS A 11 -20.24 7.25 -8.13
CA LYS A 11 -19.82 8.35 -9.01
C LYS A 11 -19.15 9.50 -8.24
N SER A 12 -19.69 9.88 -7.09
CA SER A 12 -19.13 10.95 -6.26
C SER A 12 -17.76 10.58 -5.69
N PHE A 13 -17.54 9.30 -5.36
CA PHE A 13 -16.22 8.83 -4.95
C PHE A 13 -15.24 8.81 -6.12
N SER A 14 -15.67 8.38 -7.31
CA SER A 14 -14.83 8.39 -8.50
C SER A 14 -14.35 9.80 -8.85
N GLU A 15 -15.22 10.80 -8.71
CA GLU A 15 -14.87 12.22 -8.87
C GLU A 15 -13.91 12.72 -7.79
N PHE A 16 -14.16 12.35 -6.52
CA PHE A 16 -13.26 12.62 -5.39
C PHE A 16 -11.86 12.05 -5.64
N LYS A 17 -11.76 10.75 -5.99
CA LYS A 17 -10.50 10.06 -6.27
C LYS A 17 -9.74 10.75 -7.41
N GLY A 18 -10.44 11.15 -8.47
CA GLY A 18 -9.83 11.88 -9.58
C GLY A 18 -9.20 13.21 -9.17
N LYS A 19 -9.86 13.98 -8.28
CA LYS A 19 -9.30 15.22 -7.73
C LYS A 19 -8.15 14.93 -6.76
N PHE A 20 -8.32 13.96 -5.88
CA PHE A 20 -7.31 13.56 -4.91
C PHE A 20 -6.01 13.11 -5.58
N LEU A 21 -6.08 12.24 -6.59
CA LEU A 21 -4.89 11.79 -7.35
C LEU A 21 -4.18 12.94 -8.06
N LYS A 22 -4.92 13.94 -8.56
CA LYS A 22 -4.31 15.15 -9.13
C LYS A 22 -3.55 15.94 -8.07
N THR A 23 -4.14 16.11 -6.89
CA THR A 23 -3.50 16.76 -5.73
C THR A 23 -2.25 16.03 -5.28
N LEU A 24 -2.26 14.69 -5.22
CA LEU A 24 -1.07 13.90 -4.92
C LEU A 24 0.04 14.13 -5.97
N LYS A 25 -0.32 14.06 -7.26
CA LYS A 25 0.62 14.23 -8.37
C LYS A 25 1.25 15.62 -8.40
N SER A 26 0.48 16.66 -8.10
CA SER A 26 0.98 18.04 -8.05
C SER A 26 1.58 18.42 -6.70
N LYS A 27 1.58 17.50 -5.72
CA LYS A 27 1.99 17.75 -4.32
C LYS A 27 1.35 19.00 -3.73
N ASP A 28 0.08 19.25 -4.05
CA ASP A 28 -0.62 20.46 -3.64
C ASP A 28 -1.10 20.32 -2.19
N ARG A 29 -0.22 20.72 -1.26
CA ARG A 29 -0.47 20.70 0.19
C ARG A 29 -1.75 21.44 0.58
N LYS A 30 -2.04 22.58 -0.04
CA LYS A 30 -3.20 23.39 0.35
C LYS A 30 -4.50 22.70 -0.06
N SER A 31 -4.53 22.12 -1.26
CA SER A 31 -5.67 21.32 -1.70
C SER A 31 -5.83 20.05 -0.88
N LEU A 32 -4.72 19.38 -0.49
CA LEU A 32 -4.74 18.16 0.32
C LEU A 32 -5.60 18.32 1.58
N GLU A 33 -5.51 19.45 2.27
CA GLU A 33 -6.26 19.69 3.50
C GLU A 33 -7.78 19.56 3.35
N SER A 34 -8.32 19.84 2.16
CA SER A 34 -9.76 19.69 1.89
C SER A 34 -10.22 18.24 1.81
N PHE A 35 -9.30 17.30 1.55
CA PHE A 35 -9.57 15.87 1.51
C PHE A 35 -9.40 15.20 2.86
N LEU A 36 -8.73 15.84 3.82
CA LEU A 36 -8.47 15.26 5.13
C LEU A 36 -9.64 15.46 6.07
N ASP A 37 -10.05 14.40 6.75
CA ASP A 37 -10.95 14.52 7.89
C ASP A 37 -10.28 15.33 9.02
N LYS A 38 -11.09 16.02 9.84
CA LYS A 38 -10.57 16.79 10.98
C LYS A 38 -9.94 15.89 12.04
N ASP A 39 -10.48 14.67 12.20
CA ASP A 39 -10.09 13.68 13.21
C ASP A 39 -9.37 12.48 12.54
N ILE A 40 -8.67 12.71 11.42
CA ILE A 40 -7.93 11.66 10.70
C ILE A 40 -7.01 10.87 11.63
N HIS A 41 -7.07 9.54 11.53
CA HIS A 41 -6.22 8.61 12.28
C HIS A 41 -5.04 8.14 11.42
N PHE A 42 -3.83 8.08 12.00
CA PHE A 42 -2.62 7.76 11.23
C PHE A 42 -1.51 7.08 12.02
N THR A 43 -1.74 6.78 13.29
CA THR A 43 -0.79 6.14 14.19
C THR A 43 -1.55 5.39 15.28
N PHE A 44 -0.98 4.31 15.80
CA PHE A 44 -1.50 3.63 17.00
C PHE A 44 -1.15 4.37 18.30
N GLY A 45 -0.33 5.41 18.21
CA GLY A 45 -0.04 6.34 19.29
C GLY A 45 -1.20 7.29 19.61
N PRO A 46 -1.00 8.20 20.57
CA PRO A 46 -2.03 9.15 21.00
C PRO A 46 -2.30 10.28 20.00
N GLU A 47 -1.42 10.51 19.02
CA GLU A 47 -1.58 11.61 18.06
C GLU A 47 -2.76 11.36 17.10
N THR A 48 -3.55 12.39 16.86
CA THR A 48 -4.72 12.30 15.99
C THR A 48 -5.05 13.64 15.34
N GLY A 49 -5.81 13.58 14.25
CA GLY A 49 -6.36 14.74 13.60
C GLY A 49 -5.41 15.45 12.65
N LYS A 50 -6.00 16.39 11.91
CA LYS A 50 -5.37 16.99 10.71
C LYS A 50 -4.03 17.67 10.99
N LYS A 51 -3.92 18.38 12.12
CA LYS A 51 -2.71 19.13 12.47
C LYS A 51 -1.52 18.19 12.67
N ASP A 52 -1.71 17.15 13.47
CA ASP A 52 -0.65 16.22 13.82
C ASP A 52 -0.33 15.31 12.63
N PHE A 53 -1.33 14.94 11.83
CA PHE A 53 -1.13 14.25 10.56
C PHE A 53 -0.17 15.00 9.64
N LEU A 54 -0.45 16.29 9.38
CA LEU A 54 0.37 17.10 8.49
C LEU A 54 1.81 17.23 9.01
N LYS A 55 1.99 17.34 10.33
CA LYS A 55 3.32 17.42 10.96
C LYS A 55 4.08 16.10 10.88
N SER A 56 3.44 14.98 11.21
CA SER A 56 4.05 13.65 11.21
C SER A 56 4.55 13.23 9.84
N PHE A 57 3.84 13.64 8.78
CA PHE A 57 4.27 13.43 7.40
C PHE A 57 5.15 14.57 6.84
N GLN A 58 5.61 15.53 7.65
CA GLN A 58 6.44 16.67 7.22
C GLN A 58 5.79 17.56 6.13
N LEU A 59 4.46 17.55 6.04
CA LEU A 59 3.66 18.35 5.10
C LEU A 59 3.54 19.82 5.54
N THR A 60 3.99 20.17 6.73
CA THR A 60 4.08 21.56 7.21
C THR A 60 5.42 22.20 6.87
N GLU A 61 6.52 21.49 7.09
CA GLU A 61 7.89 22.02 6.98
C GLU A 61 8.47 21.84 5.58
N LYS A 62 8.28 20.66 4.97
CA LYS A 62 8.86 20.28 3.69
C LYS A 62 7.84 19.54 2.82
N PRO A 63 6.71 20.18 2.47
CA PRO A 63 5.63 19.51 1.77
C PRO A 63 6.09 18.84 0.48
N ASN A 64 6.95 19.45 -0.32
CA ASN A 64 7.39 18.84 -1.59
C ASN A 64 8.23 17.57 -1.42
N ASP A 65 8.92 17.42 -0.28
CA ASP A 65 9.83 16.31 0.00
C ASP A 65 9.18 15.22 0.85
N SER A 66 7.94 15.45 1.31
CA SER A 66 7.19 14.50 2.12
C SER A 66 6.99 13.15 1.39
N ASP A 67 7.31 12.06 2.07
CA ASP A 67 7.06 10.70 1.57
C ASP A 67 5.58 10.37 1.47
N PHE A 68 4.69 11.12 2.13
CA PHE A 68 3.24 10.92 2.07
C PHE A 68 2.73 10.82 0.63
N TRP A 69 3.22 11.68 -0.28
CA TRP A 69 2.76 11.69 -1.66
C TRP A 69 2.98 10.36 -2.36
N ASN A 70 4.16 9.77 -2.16
CA ASN A 70 4.52 8.49 -2.76
C ASN A 70 3.79 7.35 -2.04
N LEU A 71 3.79 7.34 -0.70
CA LEU A 71 3.14 6.30 0.11
C LEU A 71 1.63 6.21 -0.18
N MET A 72 0.94 7.34 -0.22
CA MET A 72 -0.49 7.41 -0.52
C MET A 72 -0.78 7.02 -1.97
N ASN A 73 0.01 7.49 -2.93
CA ASN A 73 -0.12 7.07 -4.33
C ASN A 73 0.10 5.57 -4.49
N ASP A 74 1.12 5.02 -3.84
CA ASP A 74 1.46 3.61 -3.88
C ASP A 74 0.39 2.73 -3.23
N THR A 75 -0.28 3.25 -2.21
CA THR A 75 -1.40 2.57 -1.54
C THR A 75 -2.65 2.57 -2.42
N ILE A 76 -3.06 3.73 -2.94
CA ILE A 76 -4.33 3.86 -3.68
C ILE A 76 -4.30 3.22 -5.06
N GLN A 77 -3.14 3.16 -5.72
CA GLN A 77 -3.01 2.56 -7.05
C GLN A 77 -3.17 1.04 -7.03
N LEU A 78 -3.05 0.40 -5.86
CA LEU A 78 -3.25 -1.04 -5.71
C LEU A 78 -4.71 -1.45 -5.82
N GLY A 79 -5.64 -0.49 -5.80
CA GLY A 79 -7.08 -0.72 -5.92
C GLY A 79 -7.81 -0.45 -4.62
N LEU A 80 -9.14 -0.42 -4.70
CA LEU A 80 -10.03 -0.13 -3.57
C LEU A 80 -11.12 -1.19 -3.43
N ARG A 81 -11.39 -1.58 -2.19
CA ARG A 81 -12.53 -2.40 -1.81
C ARG A 81 -13.48 -1.55 -0.97
N GLN A 82 -14.77 -1.68 -1.24
CA GLN A 82 -15.79 -1.12 -0.36
C GLN A 82 -16.09 -2.14 0.74
N ASN A 83 -16.00 -1.72 2.01
CA ASN A 83 -16.31 -2.56 3.16
C ASN A 83 -17.80 -2.51 3.54
N ALA A 84 -18.18 -3.19 4.62
CA ALA A 84 -19.59 -3.32 5.05
C ALA A 84 -20.19 -1.98 5.52
N GLU A 85 -19.35 -1.10 6.06
CA GLU A 85 -19.69 0.25 6.51
C GLU A 85 -19.80 1.25 5.36
N GLY A 86 -19.52 0.82 4.13
CA GLY A 86 -19.57 1.64 2.92
C GLY A 86 -18.33 2.51 2.69
N GLN A 87 -17.28 2.35 3.51
CA GLN A 87 -15.99 3.02 3.34
C GLN A 87 -15.28 2.45 2.12
N MET A 88 -14.53 3.29 1.40
CA MET A 88 -13.62 2.84 0.36
C MET A 88 -12.24 2.64 0.98
N VAL A 89 -11.73 1.41 0.96
CA VAL A 89 -10.49 1.02 1.61
C VAL A 89 -9.43 0.68 0.57
N ALA A 90 -8.26 1.27 0.70
CA ALA A 90 -7.08 0.96 -0.10
C ALA A 90 -5.95 0.44 0.82
N PRO A 91 -5.14 -0.52 0.39
CA PRO A 91 -5.29 -1.28 -0.84
C PRO A 91 -6.45 -2.29 -0.70
N TYR A 92 -7.04 -2.71 -1.82
CA TYR A 92 -8.19 -3.65 -1.82
C TYR A 92 -7.95 -4.95 -1.04
N PHE A 93 -6.69 -5.38 -0.95
CA PHE A 93 -6.34 -6.62 -0.27
C PHE A 93 -6.40 -6.49 1.24
N PHE A 94 -6.39 -5.28 1.83
CA PHE A 94 -6.59 -5.15 3.27
C PHE A 94 -7.93 -5.76 3.71
N GLU A 95 -8.98 -5.55 2.90
CA GLU A 95 -10.32 -6.09 3.14
C GLU A 95 -10.53 -7.53 2.64
N THR A 96 -9.56 -8.09 1.92
CA THR A 96 -9.73 -9.41 1.27
C THR A 96 -8.62 -10.41 1.59
N PHE A 97 -7.58 -10.01 2.32
CA PHE A 97 -6.50 -10.89 2.73
C PHE A 97 -7.09 -12.00 3.63
N PRO A 98 -6.92 -13.28 3.28
CA PRO A 98 -7.52 -14.36 4.06
C PRO A 98 -6.91 -14.49 5.45
N SER A 99 -7.76 -14.69 6.45
CA SER A 99 -7.38 -14.71 7.87
C SER A 99 -6.64 -16.00 8.30
N ASP A 100 -6.60 -17.02 7.46
CA ASP A 100 -5.86 -18.27 7.68
C ASP A 100 -4.35 -18.11 7.41
N TYR A 101 -3.94 -17.02 6.79
CA TYR A 101 -2.53 -16.67 6.62
C TYR A 101 -2.05 -15.76 7.75
N ASP A 102 -0.89 -16.09 8.31
CA ASP A 102 -0.21 -15.23 9.28
C ASP A 102 0.27 -13.93 8.58
N PRO A 103 -0.23 -12.75 8.97
CA PRO A 103 0.08 -11.48 8.31
C PRO A 103 1.52 -11.01 8.50
N PHE A 104 2.27 -11.58 9.45
CA PHE A 104 3.69 -11.28 9.66
C PHE A 104 4.61 -12.08 8.74
N SER A 105 4.16 -13.24 8.26
CA SER A 105 4.96 -14.12 7.41
C SER A 105 4.42 -14.28 6.00
N HIS A 106 3.22 -13.78 5.70
CA HIS A 106 2.59 -13.88 4.39
C HIS A 106 2.40 -12.53 3.73
N TYR A 107 2.69 -12.51 2.43
CA TYR A 107 2.69 -11.30 1.61
C TYR A 107 1.96 -11.57 0.31
N LEU A 108 1.46 -10.50 -0.31
CA LEU A 108 0.78 -10.55 -1.60
C LEU A 108 1.74 -10.09 -2.71
N ILE A 109 1.90 -10.90 -3.75
CA ILE A 109 2.43 -10.44 -5.03
C ILE A 109 1.41 -9.48 -5.65
N ILE A 110 1.81 -8.27 -6.05
CA ILE A 110 0.89 -7.21 -6.49
C ILE A 110 0.92 -6.94 -8.01
N GLY A 111 1.55 -7.82 -8.79
CA GLY A 111 1.66 -7.70 -10.25
C GLY A 111 1.18 -8.94 -11.01
N LYS A 112 1.13 -8.80 -12.34
CA LYS A 112 0.96 -9.92 -13.28
C LYS A 112 2.33 -10.43 -13.73
N ASN A 113 2.45 -11.74 -13.87
CA ASN A 113 3.64 -12.45 -14.37
C ASN A 113 4.94 -11.96 -13.72
N VAL A 114 4.89 -11.72 -12.40
CA VAL A 114 6.05 -11.29 -11.63
C VAL A 114 7.04 -12.44 -11.58
N ASN A 115 8.24 -12.21 -12.11
CA ASN A 115 9.32 -13.19 -12.11
C ASN A 115 9.78 -13.47 -10.69
N VAL A 116 9.71 -14.75 -10.31
CA VAL A 116 10.45 -15.30 -9.16
C VAL A 116 11.76 -15.85 -9.70
N ARG A 117 12.87 -15.43 -9.10
CA ARG A 117 14.22 -15.75 -9.56
C ARG A 117 14.94 -16.69 -8.61
N GLU A 118 15.89 -17.43 -9.15
CA GLU A 118 16.69 -18.42 -8.40
C GLU A 118 17.55 -17.73 -7.34
N ASP A 119 18.12 -16.56 -7.67
CA ASP A 119 18.92 -15.71 -6.79
C ASP A 119 18.39 -14.27 -6.75
N ALA A 120 18.88 -13.51 -5.77
CA ALA A 120 18.64 -12.08 -5.57
C ALA A 120 19.32 -11.20 -6.64
N SER A 121 19.05 -11.46 -7.92
CA SER A 121 19.61 -10.69 -9.04
C SER A 121 18.67 -10.65 -10.23
N LYS A 122 18.68 -9.53 -10.97
CA LYS A 122 17.86 -9.37 -12.19
C LYS A 122 18.31 -10.30 -13.32
N GLU A 123 19.56 -10.73 -13.33
CA GLU A 123 20.11 -11.63 -14.34
C GLU A 123 19.94 -13.11 -13.97
N SER A 124 19.53 -13.40 -12.72
CA SER A 124 19.30 -14.76 -12.27
C SER A 124 18.11 -15.41 -12.99
N LYS A 125 18.19 -16.73 -13.18
CA LYS A 125 17.20 -17.54 -13.86
C LYS A 125 15.80 -17.32 -13.28
N VAL A 126 14.82 -17.12 -14.16
CA VAL A 126 13.40 -17.11 -13.77
C VAL A 126 12.96 -18.55 -13.51
N ILE A 127 12.48 -18.82 -12.31
CA ILE A 127 12.13 -20.16 -11.84
C ILE A 127 10.62 -20.36 -11.64
N ALA A 128 9.85 -19.27 -11.62
CA ALA A 128 8.39 -19.23 -11.63
C ALA A 128 7.91 -17.81 -12.03
N GLN A 129 6.64 -17.70 -12.41
CA GLN A 129 5.95 -16.43 -12.57
C GLN A 129 4.66 -16.44 -11.75
N LEU A 130 4.48 -15.42 -10.91
CA LEU A 130 3.31 -15.30 -10.03
C LEU A 130 2.45 -14.13 -10.47
N SER A 131 1.13 -14.31 -10.35
CA SER A 131 0.15 -13.26 -10.65
C SER A 131 -0.83 -13.12 -9.50
N TYR A 132 -0.68 -12.07 -8.71
CA TYR A 132 -1.56 -11.79 -7.58
C TYR A 132 -1.73 -12.94 -6.58
N GLN A 133 -0.64 -13.57 -6.19
CA GLN A 133 -0.65 -14.74 -5.30
C GLN A 133 -0.04 -14.40 -3.94
N ILE A 134 -0.59 -15.01 -2.89
CA ILE A 134 -0.02 -14.96 -1.55
C ILE A 134 1.21 -15.87 -1.52
N VAL A 135 2.30 -15.38 -0.94
CA VAL A 135 3.56 -16.09 -0.76
C VAL A 135 3.98 -16.00 0.69
N LYS A 136 4.75 -16.98 1.15
CA LYS A 136 5.34 -16.94 2.49
C LYS A 136 6.73 -16.32 2.41
N SER A 137 7.09 -15.44 3.34
CA SER A 137 8.48 -15.02 3.52
C SER A 137 9.29 -16.17 4.11
N GLU A 138 10.47 -16.42 3.56
CA GLU A 138 11.41 -17.43 4.10
C GLU A 138 12.55 -16.82 4.93
N ALA A 139 12.55 -15.49 5.12
CA ALA A 139 13.53 -14.83 5.96
C ALA A 139 12.88 -14.43 7.28
N ASP A 140 13.19 -15.17 8.34
CA ASP A 140 13.03 -14.73 9.75
C ASP A 140 14.09 -13.67 10.13
N ASP A 141 15.09 -13.43 9.28
CA ASP A 141 16.22 -12.56 9.58
C ASP A 141 16.10 -11.19 8.90
N LEU A 142 15.83 -10.21 9.76
CA LEU A 142 16.20 -8.81 9.63
C LEU A 142 17.71 -8.66 9.40
N ASP A 143 18.20 -9.07 8.24
CA ASP A 143 19.45 -8.54 7.72
C ASP A 143 19.06 -7.69 6.52
N GLY A 144 18.95 -6.39 6.76
CA GLY A 144 18.82 -5.34 5.75
C GLY A 144 19.99 -5.27 4.77
N ARG A 145 20.60 -6.41 4.44
CA ARG A 145 21.49 -6.57 3.30
C ARG A 145 20.66 -6.24 2.06
N ARG A 146 20.90 -5.06 1.50
CA ARG A 146 20.77 -4.85 0.05
C ARG A 146 21.57 -5.95 -0.61
N LEU A 147 20.91 -7.03 -1.03
CA LEU A 147 21.58 -8.15 -1.68
C LEU A 147 22.18 -7.77 -3.03
N GLU A 148 21.87 -6.58 -3.56
CA GLU A 148 22.66 -5.88 -4.57
C GLU A 148 22.63 -4.36 -4.27
N LYS A 149 23.80 -3.71 -4.22
CA LYS A 149 23.87 -2.23 -4.24
C LYS A 149 23.48 -1.67 -5.61
N GLU A 150 23.63 -2.47 -6.67
CA GLU A 150 23.56 -2.06 -8.08
C GLU A 150 22.18 -2.23 -8.71
N SER A 151 21.29 -3.06 -8.14
CA SER A 151 19.90 -3.10 -8.59
C SER A 151 19.06 -2.14 -7.75
N ASN A 152 18.17 -1.38 -8.41
CA ASN A 152 17.15 -0.56 -7.75
C ASN A 152 16.10 -1.41 -7.00
N CYS A 153 16.46 -2.58 -6.50
CA CYS A 153 15.57 -3.61 -6.03
C CYS A 153 16.08 -4.18 -4.71
N ASN A 154 15.24 -4.17 -3.68
CA ASN A 154 15.53 -4.98 -2.50
C ASN A 154 14.89 -6.35 -2.71
N TRP A 155 15.72 -7.36 -2.89
CA TRP A 155 15.24 -8.74 -3.11
C TRP A 155 14.71 -9.34 -1.82
N LYS A 156 13.54 -9.97 -1.91
CA LYS A 156 12.87 -10.70 -0.83
C LYS A 156 12.89 -12.18 -1.17
N LYS A 157 13.40 -13.00 -0.24
CA LYS A 157 13.32 -14.45 -0.34
C LYS A 157 11.92 -14.91 0.07
N ILE A 158 11.29 -15.70 -0.77
CA ILE A 158 9.92 -16.17 -0.61
C ILE A 158 9.80 -17.66 -0.88
N CYS A 159 8.77 -18.27 -0.32
CA CYS A 159 8.23 -19.56 -0.74
C CYS A 159 7.00 -19.32 -1.62
N THR A 160 7.03 -19.84 -2.84
CA THR A 160 5.87 -19.85 -3.73
C THR A 160 4.75 -20.74 -3.16
N PRO A 161 3.48 -20.59 -3.61
CA PRO A 161 2.40 -21.48 -3.19
C PRO A 161 2.66 -22.97 -3.50
N GLN A 162 3.55 -23.25 -4.44
CA GLN A 162 3.96 -24.61 -4.81
C GLN A 162 5.13 -25.14 -3.95
N GLY A 163 5.55 -24.41 -2.91
CA GLY A 163 6.61 -24.83 -2.00
C GLY A 163 8.03 -24.62 -2.53
N LYS A 164 8.19 -23.88 -3.63
CA LYS A 164 9.51 -23.56 -4.20
C LYS A 164 10.04 -22.24 -3.64
N ALA A 165 11.26 -22.25 -3.11
CA ALA A 165 11.97 -21.05 -2.69
C ALA A 165 12.46 -20.22 -3.89
N GLY A 166 12.52 -18.90 -3.72
CA GLY A 166 13.05 -17.98 -4.73
C GLY A 166 13.08 -16.53 -4.26
N PHE A 167 13.45 -15.63 -5.16
CA PHE A 167 13.59 -14.21 -4.88
C PHE A 167 12.65 -13.36 -5.74
N VAL A 168 12.03 -12.37 -5.13
CA VAL A 168 11.20 -11.37 -5.81
C VAL A 168 11.61 -9.97 -5.38
N CYS A 169 11.44 -8.99 -6.26
CA CYS A 169 11.71 -7.61 -5.92
C CYS A 169 10.64 -7.05 -4.97
N ASP A 170 11.05 -6.33 -3.92
CA ASP A 170 10.17 -5.64 -2.96
C ASP A 170 9.07 -4.79 -3.61
N ARG A 171 9.35 -4.14 -4.75
CA ARG A 171 8.35 -3.37 -5.51
C ARG A 171 7.14 -4.19 -5.99
N PHE A 172 7.23 -5.52 -6.03
CA PHE A 172 6.18 -6.42 -6.53
C PHE A 172 5.51 -7.24 -5.43
N ILE A 173 5.83 -6.98 -4.16
CA ILE A 173 5.31 -7.72 -3.01
C ILE A 173 4.87 -6.75 -1.92
N ARG A 174 3.74 -7.00 -1.26
CA ARG A 174 3.19 -6.14 -0.20
C ARG A 174 2.77 -6.96 1.01
N SER A 175 2.99 -6.39 2.19
CA SER A 175 2.49 -6.93 3.45
C SER A 175 1.00 -6.58 3.60
N PRO A 176 0.16 -7.45 4.18
CA PRO A 176 -1.17 -7.06 4.63
C PRO A 176 -1.12 -6.00 5.76
N LEU A 177 0.05 -5.82 6.41
CA LEU A 177 0.30 -4.81 7.43
C LEU A 177 0.90 -3.50 6.88
N ASP A 178 1.08 -3.39 5.56
CA ASP A 178 1.52 -2.14 4.93
C ASP A 178 0.48 -1.01 5.14
N TYR A 179 0.80 0.19 4.67
CA TYR A 179 -0.11 1.32 4.72
C TYR A 179 -1.50 0.98 4.18
N ARG A 180 -2.52 1.41 4.93
CA ARG A 180 -3.93 1.34 4.58
C ARG A 180 -4.57 2.71 4.68
N ALA A 181 -5.47 3.01 3.75
CA ALA A 181 -6.21 4.24 3.65
C ALA A 181 -7.72 3.98 3.66
N PHE A 182 -8.44 4.68 4.51
CA PHE A 182 -9.90 4.61 4.58
C PHE A 182 -10.47 5.93 4.11
N PHE A 183 -11.46 5.85 3.22
CA PHE A 183 -12.21 7.00 2.76
C PHE A 183 -13.67 6.84 3.13
N GLU A 184 -14.24 7.88 3.75
CA GLU A 184 -15.61 7.90 4.22
C GLU A 184 -16.37 9.09 3.67
N LYS A 185 -17.68 8.90 3.48
CA LYS A 185 -18.59 9.96 3.09
C LYS A 185 -19.27 10.54 4.33
N LYS A 186 -18.97 11.78 4.67
CA LYS A 186 -19.56 12.54 5.78
C LYS A 186 -20.31 13.74 5.23
N ASN A 187 -21.59 13.88 5.57
CA ASN A 187 -22.45 14.97 5.08
C ASN A 187 -22.40 15.16 3.56
N GLY A 188 -22.34 14.06 2.81
CA GLY A 188 -22.30 14.07 1.34
C GLY A 188 -20.93 14.30 0.71
N GLN A 189 -19.88 14.54 1.50
CA GLN A 189 -18.51 14.75 1.03
C GLN A 189 -17.59 13.62 1.47
N TRP A 190 -16.66 13.22 0.60
CA TRP A 190 -15.68 12.18 0.89
C TRP A 190 -14.45 12.77 1.57
N TYR A 191 -13.89 12.04 2.53
CA TYR A 191 -12.67 12.40 3.25
C TYR A 191 -11.76 11.18 3.42
N LEU A 192 -10.45 11.39 3.44
CA LEU A 192 -9.48 10.47 4.00
C LEU A 192 -9.60 10.52 5.52
N THR A 193 -10.06 9.43 6.13
CA THR A 193 -10.31 9.32 7.58
C THR A 193 -9.25 8.50 8.30
N THR A 194 -8.54 7.62 7.59
CA THR A 194 -7.42 6.87 8.14
C THR A 194 -6.31 6.73 7.12
N PHE A 195 -5.06 6.91 7.53
CA PHE A 195 -3.88 6.53 6.75
C PHE A 195 -2.77 6.05 7.69
N ILE A 196 -2.67 4.74 7.89
CA ILE A 196 -1.88 4.10 8.96
C ILE A 196 -1.15 2.87 8.43
N VAL A 197 -0.05 2.47 9.07
CA VAL A 197 0.75 1.26 8.77
C VAL A 197 1.00 0.48 10.07
N GLY A 198 1.10 -0.85 9.98
CA GLY A 198 1.32 -1.74 11.14
C GLY A 198 0.04 -2.42 11.62
N ASP A 199 0.10 -3.06 12.79
CA ASP A 199 -1.01 -3.76 13.45
C ASP A 199 -1.45 -3.08 14.76
#